data_AF-A0A7Z9Y2Y9-F1
#
_entry.id   AF-A0A7Z9Y2Y9-F1
#
_cell.length_a   1.000
_cell.length_b   1.000
_cell.length_c   1.000
_cell.angle_alpha   90.00
_cell.angle_beta   90.00
_cell.angle_gamma   90.00
#
_symmetry.space_group_name_H-M   'P 1'
#
loop_
_entity.id
_entity.type
_entity.pdbx_description
1 polymer ?
#
loop_
_entity_poly.entity_id
_entity_poly.type
_entity_poly.pdbx_seq_one_letter_code
_entity_poly.pdbx_strand_id
1 'polypeptide(L)'
;MATKKNIDQAIKYNESGLAHYQTWELEGAVTDFQKAVKAHPENPDYHLNLTKAYARSGDYDKAMQALGGYLQTEPDSVIAERYERLFSSAMDEVERVLIAGAKELGLPIQQTGKAIQMWLEYRITIGRRPFRISKPPLWAAGLTLAIIKINFVEISRQEVAAVFQVSPRSLKDKFKALVETLDLMPADYRYFTGEENPLDKLVEAAELLEKMDRNFLED
;
A
#
# COMPACT_ATOMS: atom_id res chain seq x y z
N MET A 1 9.28 -0.47 -32.37
CA MET A 1 8.98 -1.88 -32.01
C MET A 1 10.22 -2.51 -31.39
N ALA A 2 10.07 -3.17 -30.24
CA ALA A 2 11.18 -3.85 -29.57
C ALA A 2 11.65 -5.08 -30.37
N THR A 3 12.94 -5.36 -30.36
CA THR A 3 13.49 -6.57 -30.99
C THR A 3 13.21 -7.80 -30.13
N LYS A 4 13.18 -9.01 -30.72
CA LYS A 4 13.02 -10.27 -29.98
C LYS A 4 14.01 -10.39 -28.81
N LYS A 5 15.28 -10.03 -29.03
CA LYS A 5 16.32 -10.01 -27.99
C LYS A 5 15.96 -9.07 -26.83
N ASN A 6 15.40 -7.89 -27.13
CA ASN A 6 14.99 -6.95 -26.10
C ASN A 6 13.79 -7.48 -25.30
N ILE A 7 12.85 -8.16 -25.95
CA ILE A 7 11.70 -8.80 -25.28
C ILE A 7 12.18 -9.90 -24.34
N ASP A 8 13.05 -10.80 -24.80
CA ASP A 8 13.60 -11.88 -23.96
C ASP A 8 14.38 -11.33 -22.76
N GLN A 9 15.10 -10.23 -22.96
CA GLN A 9 15.83 -9.56 -21.89
C GLN A 9 14.89 -8.88 -20.88
N ALA A 10 13.79 -8.27 -21.35
CA ALA A 10 12.79 -7.65 -20.49
C ALA A 10 12.09 -8.70 -19.60
N ILE A 11 11.76 -9.87 -20.15
CA ILE A 11 11.17 -10.98 -19.41
C ILE A 11 12.08 -11.39 -18.25
N LYS A 12 13.37 -11.64 -18.52
CA LYS A 12 14.35 -12.02 -17.49
C LYS A 12 14.49 -10.98 -16.39
N TYR A 13 14.55 -9.69 -16.75
CA TYR A 13 14.59 -8.63 -15.76
C TYR A 13 13.32 -8.57 -14.92
N ASN A 14 12.14 -8.74 -15.53
CA ASN A 14 10.89 -8.78 -14.78
C ASN A 14 10.80 -9.99 -13.83
N GLU A 15 11.24 -11.17 -14.26
CA GLU A 15 11.28 -12.37 -13.40
C GLU A 15 12.21 -12.17 -12.20
N SER A 16 13.41 -11.61 -12.43
CA SER A 16 14.35 -11.24 -11.36
C SER A 16 13.75 -10.21 -10.40
N GLY A 17 13.11 -9.17 -10.95
CA GLY A 17 12.44 -8.15 -10.14
C GLY A 17 11.31 -8.72 -9.29
N LEU A 18 10.54 -9.67 -9.81
CA LEU A 18 9.48 -10.36 -9.05
C LEU A 18 10.07 -11.22 -7.92
N ALA A 19 11.20 -11.89 -8.14
CA ALA A 19 11.88 -12.65 -7.09
C ALA A 19 12.33 -11.74 -5.94
N HIS A 20 13.02 -10.64 -6.25
CA HIS A 20 13.39 -9.63 -5.25
C HIS A 20 12.16 -9.03 -4.55
N TYR A 21 11.08 -8.75 -5.29
CA TYR A 21 9.85 -8.18 -4.72
C TYR A 21 9.17 -9.13 -3.73
N GLN A 22 9.25 -10.44 -3.96
CA GLN A 22 8.70 -11.47 -3.07
C GLN A 22 9.51 -11.59 -1.77
N THR A 23 10.82 -11.36 -1.81
CA THR A 23 11.72 -11.41 -0.65
C THR A 23 11.93 -10.08 0.04
N TRP A 24 11.13 -9.05 -0.30
CA TRP A 24 11.25 -7.68 0.23
C TRP A 24 12.56 -6.95 -0.11
N GLU A 25 13.30 -7.43 -1.10
CA GLU A 25 14.50 -6.77 -1.64
C GLU A 25 14.11 -5.65 -2.62
N LEU A 26 13.41 -4.63 -2.11
CA LEU A 26 12.69 -3.66 -2.94
C LEU A 26 13.61 -2.82 -3.85
N GLU A 27 14.82 -2.50 -3.43
CA GLU A 27 15.80 -1.78 -4.27
C GLU A 27 16.21 -2.60 -5.50
N GLY A 28 16.44 -3.91 -5.29
CA GLY A 28 16.73 -4.86 -6.36
C GLY A 28 15.54 -5.04 -7.29
N ALA A 29 14.33 -5.14 -6.73
CA ALA A 29 13.09 -5.25 -7.48
C ALA A 29 12.88 -4.03 -8.39
N VAL A 30 12.98 -2.81 -7.84
CA VAL A 30 12.89 -1.55 -8.60
C VAL A 30 13.92 -1.51 -9.72
N THR A 31 15.18 -1.83 -9.41
CA THR A 31 16.27 -1.79 -10.39
C THR A 31 16.01 -2.71 -11.58
N ASP A 32 15.53 -3.93 -11.33
CA ASP A 32 15.26 -4.89 -12.39
C ASP A 32 13.98 -4.56 -13.16
N PHE A 33 12.91 -4.10 -12.50
CA PHE A 33 11.71 -3.63 -13.20
C PHE A 33 11.98 -2.41 -14.09
N GLN A 34 12.83 -1.48 -13.67
CA GLN A 34 13.27 -0.37 -14.53
C GLN A 34 13.97 -0.87 -15.80
N LYS A 35 14.83 -1.90 -15.70
CA LYS A 35 15.48 -2.50 -16.86
C LYS A 35 14.46 -3.20 -17.77
N ALA A 36 13.45 -3.87 -17.20
CA ALA A 36 12.37 -4.49 -17.96
C ALA A 36 11.57 -3.44 -18.76
N VAL A 37 11.15 -2.35 -18.11
CA VAL A 37 10.47 -1.22 -18.75
C VAL A 37 11.33 -0.61 -19.86
N LYS A 38 12.63 -0.40 -19.63
CA LYS A 38 13.54 0.16 -20.64
C LYS A 38 13.70 -0.76 -21.85
N ALA A 39 13.74 -2.08 -21.64
CA ALA A 39 13.91 -3.06 -22.70
C ALA A 39 12.63 -3.25 -23.54
N HIS A 40 11.46 -3.19 -22.91
CA HIS A 40 10.17 -3.35 -23.59
C HIS A 40 9.10 -2.44 -22.96
N PRO A 41 9.07 -1.14 -23.32
CA PRO A 41 8.26 -0.13 -22.65
C PRO A 41 6.76 -0.23 -22.92
N GLU A 42 6.33 -1.04 -23.89
CA GLU A 42 4.91 -1.15 -24.27
C GLU A 42 4.18 -2.27 -23.50
N ASN A 43 4.87 -3.00 -22.63
CA ASN A 43 4.21 -3.98 -21.78
C ASN A 43 3.70 -3.33 -20.48
N PRO A 44 2.38 -3.25 -20.26
CA PRO A 44 1.82 -2.66 -19.05
C PRO A 44 2.22 -3.40 -17.76
N ASP A 45 2.49 -4.71 -17.83
CA ASP A 45 2.86 -5.48 -16.64
C ASP A 45 4.15 -4.97 -16.00
N TYR A 46 5.11 -4.53 -16.82
CA TYR A 46 6.40 -4.05 -16.32
C TYR A 46 6.26 -2.71 -15.61
N HIS A 47 5.42 -1.81 -16.15
CA HIS A 47 5.09 -0.56 -15.48
C HIS A 47 4.30 -0.79 -14.20
N LEU A 48 3.34 -1.72 -14.19
CA LEU A 48 2.56 -2.04 -12.99
C LEU A 48 3.43 -2.65 -11.89
N ASN A 49 4.35 -3.56 -12.24
CA ASN A 49 5.28 -4.14 -11.28
C ASN A 49 6.26 -3.11 -10.71
N LEU A 50 6.78 -2.21 -11.57
CA LEU A 50 7.59 -1.08 -11.12
C LEU A 50 6.80 -0.16 -10.17
N THR A 51 5.54 0.14 -10.50
CA THR A 51 4.63 0.95 -9.68
C THR A 51 4.42 0.32 -8.30
N LYS A 52 4.16 -1.00 -8.26
CA LYS A 52 4.01 -1.75 -7.00
C LYS A 52 5.29 -1.76 -6.18
N ALA A 53 6.44 -1.95 -6.81
CA ALA A 53 7.73 -1.92 -6.12
C ALA A 53 8.01 -0.57 -5.45
N TYR A 54 7.74 0.54 -6.16
CA TYR A 54 7.85 1.88 -5.57
C TYR A 54 6.83 2.14 -4.45
N ALA A 55 5.58 1.70 -4.62
CA ALA A 55 4.57 1.90 -3.59
C ALA A 55 4.92 1.11 -2.31
N ARG A 56 5.39 -0.13 -2.47
CA ARG A 56 5.85 -0.98 -1.36
C ARG A 56 7.15 -0.49 -0.72
N SER A 57 8.00 0.26 -1.44
CA SER A 57 9.19 0.91 -0.84
C SER A 57 8.85 2.22 -0.11
N GLY A 58 7.59 2.69 -0.20
CA GLY A 58 7.19 4.00 0.32
C GLY A 58 7.56 5.18 -0.58
N ASP A 59 8.14 4.94 -1.77
CA ASP A 59 8.44 5.96 -2.79
C ASP A 59 7.15 6.32 -3.59
N TYR A 60 6.13 6.85 -2.92
CA TYR A 60 4.82 7.11 -3.55
C TYR A 60 4.87 8.07 -4.74
N ASP A 61 5.78 9.05 -4.73
CA ASP A 61 5.97 9.96 -5.86
C ASP A 61 6.43 9.22 -7.12
N LYS A 62 7.40 8.31 -6.98
CA LYS A 62 7.89 7.49 -8.09
C LYS A 62 6.86 6.44 -8.50
N ALA A 63 6.07 5.92 -7.55
CA ALA A 63 4.95 5.04 -7.86
C ALA A 63 3.94 5.75 -8.77
N MET A 64 3.54 6.99 -8.45
CA MET A 64 2.61 7.76 -9.27
C MET A 64 3.18 8.07 -10.67
N GLN A 65 4.50 8.33 -10.78
CA GLN A 65 5.15 8.50 -12.08
C GLN A 65 5.14 7.21 -12.91
N ALA A 66 5.49 6.06 -12.31
CA ALA A 66 5.47 4.76 -12.98
C ALA A 66 4.04 4.34 -13.38
N LEU A 67 3.04 4.68 -12.57
CA LEU A 67 1.64 4.41 -12.86
C LEU A 67 1.16 5.14 -14.13
N GLY A 68 1.72 6.32 -14.43
CA GLY A 68 1.48 7.02 -15.69
C GLY A 68 1.90 6.19 -16.92
N GLY A 69 3.02 5.45 -16.84
CA GLY A 69 3.45 4.54 -17.91
C GLY A 69 2.53 3.33 -18.06
N TYR A 70 2.01 2.81 -16.94
CA TYR A 70 0.99 1.76 -16.96
C TYR A 70 -0.29 2.23 -17.66
N LEU A 71 -0.80 3.42 -17.31
CA LEU A 71 -2.01 3.98 -17.91
C LEU A 71 -1.90 4.19 -19.43
N GLN A 72 -0.72 4.55 -19.93
CA GLN A 72 -0.49 4.74 -21.37
C GLN A 72 -0.48 3.42 -22.16
N THR A 73 -0.24 2.30 -21.50
CA THR A 73 -0.01 0.99 -22.15
C THR A 73 -1.09 -0.04 -21.82
N GLU A 74 -1.94 0.21 -20.82
CA GLU A 74 -3.02 -0.69 -20.40
C GLU A 74 -4.19 -0.64 -21.40
N PRO A 75 -4.52 -1.76 -22.08
CA PRO A 75 -5.60 -1.78 -23.06
C PRO A 75 -7.00 -1.82 -22.42
N ASP A 76 -7.14 -2.26 -21.16
CA ASP A 76 -8.43 -2.29 -20.48
C ASP A 76 -8.82 -0.91 -19.94
N SER A 77 -9.74 -0.26 -20.64
CA SER A 77 -10.26 1.07 -20.27
C SER A 77 -10.88 1.16 -18.87
N VAL A 78 -11.49 0.08 -18.34
CA VAL A 78 -12.11 0.08 -17.01
C VAL A 78 -11.03 0.07 -15.94
N ILE A 79 -9.97 -0.70 -16.16
CA ILE A 79 -8.82 -0.75 -15.26
C ILE A 79 -8.05 0.57 -15.31
N ALA A 80 -7.84 1.13 -16.51
CA ALA A 80 -7.19 2.42 -16.70
C ALA A 80 -7.97 3.54 -16.00
N GLU A 81 -9.28 3.68 -16.25
CA GLU A 81 -10.13 4.71 -15.65
C GLU A 81 -10.09 4.65 -14.11
N ARG A 82 -10.04 3.45 -13.53
CA ARG A 82 -9.93 3.27 -12.07
C ARG A 82 -8.64 3.88 -11.50
N TYR A 83 -7.53 3.79 -12.23
CA TYR A 83 -6.25 4.38 -11.84
C TYR A 83 -6.17 5.86 -12.20
N GLU A 84 -6.75 6.31 -13.32
CA GLU A 84 -6.85 7.73 -13.67
C GLU A 84 -7.55 8.54 -12.58
N ARG A 85 -8.57 7.96 -11.92
CA ARG A 85 -9.23 8.59 -10.77
C ARG A 85 -8.29 8.90 -9.59
N LEU A 86 -7.13 8.25 -9.47
CA LEU A 86 -6.10 8.60 -8.47
C LEU A 86 -5.41 9.93 -8.78
N PHE A 87 -5.38 10.34 -10.05
CA PHE A 87 -4.80 11.61 -10.50
C PHE A 87 -5.84 12.75 -10.50
N SER A 88 -7.10 12.45 -10.16
CA SER A 88 -8.13 13.46 -9.98
C SER A 88 -7.77 14.39 -8.82
N SER A 89 -8.03 15.68 -8.99
CA SER A 89 -7.82 16.69 -7.95
C SER A 89 -8.81 16.58 -6.78
N ALA A 90 -9.85 15.75 -6.89
CA ALA A 90 -10.86 15.57 -5.86
C ALA A 90 -10.60 14.31 -5.03
N MET A 91 -10.52 14.49 -3.70
CA MET A 91 -10.50 13.39 -2.74
C MET A 91 -11.70 12.46 -2.93
N ASP A 92 -11.44 11.16 -2.89
CA ASP A 92 -12.48 10.14 -2.89
C ASP A 92 -13.21 10.07 -1.54
N GLU A 93 -14.32 9.33 -1.50
CA GLU A 93 -15.15 9.25 -0.30
C GLU A 93 -14.44 8.57 0.88
N VAL A 94 -13.53 7.63 0.60
CA VAL A 94 -12.75 6.97 1.67
C VAL A 94 -11.83 7.98 2.31
N GLU A 95 -11.11 8.78 1.51
CA GLU A 95 -10.20 9.82 2.01
C GLU A 95 -10.95 10.88 2.83
N ARG A 96 -12.11 11.34 2.37
CA ARG A 96 -12.93 12.31 3.11
C ARG A 96 -13.36 11.78 4.47
N VAL A 97 -13.92 10.57 4.49
CA VAL A 97 -14.40 9.94 5.73
C VAL A 97 -13.22 9.66 6.66
N LEU A 98 -12.09 9.19 6.12
CA LEU A 98 -10.86 8.95 6.87
C LEU A 98 -10.37 10.22 7.56
N ILE A 99 -10.26 11.33 6.84
CA ILE A 99 -9.77 12.60 7.41
C ILE A 99 -10.70 13.09 8.52
N ALA A 100 -12.02 12.99 8.32
CA ALA A 100 -13.00 13.39 9.33
C ALA A 100 -12.89 12.52 10.59
N GLY A 101 -12.86 11.19 10.45
CA GLY A 101 -12.75 10.27 11.58
C GLY A 101 -11.39 10.32 12.28
N ALA A 102 -10.29 10.48 11.54
CA ALA A 102 -8.96 10.66 12.11
C ALA A 102 -8.88 11.94 12.95
N LYS A 103 -9.51 13.03 12.49
CA LYS A 103 -9.63 14.27 13.26
C LYS A 103 -10.45 14.08 14.54
N GLU A 104 -11.57 13.36 14.47
CA GLU A 104 -12.41 13.07 15.64
C GLU A 104 -11.67 12.22 16.68
N LEU A 105 -10.86 11.26 16.23
CA LEU A 105 -9.97 10.45 17.05
C LEU A 105 -8.72 11.20 17.55
N GLY A 106 -8.52 12.47 17.15
CA GLY A 106 -7.37 13.27 17.56
C GLY A 106 -6.04 12.81 16.97
N LEU A 107 -6.04 12.08 15.84
CA LEU A 107 -4.81 11.61 15.23
C LEU A 107 -3.98 12.75 14.63
N PRO A 108 -2.65 12.74 14.80
CA PRO A 108 -1.75 13.68 14.14
C PRO A 108 -1.92 13.69 12.61
N ILE A 109 -1.67 14.85 11.98
CA ILE A 109 -1.75 15.01 10.53
C ILE A 109 -0.79 14.08 9.78
N GLN A 110 0.38 13.78 10.36
CA GLN A 110 1.34 12.85 9.78
C GLN A 110 0.77 11.43 9.67
N GLN A 111 0.14 10.93 10.73
CA GLN A 111 -0.53 9.62 10.75
C GLN A 111 -1.72 9.56 9.79
N THR A 112 -2.50 10.65 9.72
CA THR A 112 -3.59 10.78 8.73
C THR A 112 -3.03 10.70 7.29
N GLY A 113 -1.92 11.39 7.03
CA GLY A 113 -1.23 11.32 5.74
C GLY A 113 -0.72 9.92 5.41
N LYS A 114 -0.18 9.19 6.40
CA LYS A 114 0.22 7.78 6.23
C LYS A 114 -0.95 6.86 5.91
N ALA A 115 -2.13 7.10 6.49
CA ALA A 115 -3.33 6.34 6.16
C ALA A 115 -3.79 6.56 4.70
N ILE A 116 -3.65 7.79 4.19
CA ILE A 116 -3.94 8.12 2.78
C ILE A 116 -2.91 7.46 1.85
N GLN A 117 -1.63 7.49 2.21
CA GLN A 117 -0.59 6.77 1.48
C GLN A 117 -0.85 5.25 1.45
N MET A 118 -1.34 4.68 2.55
CA MET A 118 -1.74 3.27 2.61
C MET A 118 -2.91 2.95 1.69
N TRP A 119 -3.87 3.89 1.60
CA TRP A 119 -4.97 3.76 0.67
C TRP A 119 -4.51 3.74 -0.78
N LEU A 120 -3.57 4.61 -1.14
CA LEU A 120 -2.93 4.63 -2.45
C LEU A 120 -2.19 3.32 -2.74
N GLU A 121 -1.34 2.85 -1.80
CA GLU A 121 -0.63 1.58 -1.95
C GLU A 121 -1.60 0.43 -2.18
N TYR A 122 -2.67 0.33 -1.39
CA TYR A 122 -3.68 -0.72 -1.53
C TYR A 122 -4.24 -0.77 -2.96
N ARG A 123 -4.62 0.39 -3.51
CA ARG A 123 -5.19 0.49 -4.86
C ARG A 123 -4.18 0.13 -5.96
N ILE A 124 -2.90 0.38 -5.74
CA ILE A 124 -1.81 -0.05 -6.63
C ILE A 124 -1.60 -1.57 -6.52
N THR A 125 -1.47 -2.09 -5.31
CA THR A 125 -1.12 -3.49 -5.01
C THR A 125 -2.17 -4.46 -5.53
N ILE A 126 -3.46 -4.09 -5.52
CA ILE A 126 -4.50 -4.94 -6.11
C ILE A 126 -4.33 -5.18 -7.61
N GLY A 127 -3.60 -4.32 -8.33
CA GLY A 127 -3.36 -4.47 -9.77
C GLY A 127 -4.68 -4.62 -10.52
N ARG A 128 -4.73 -5.47 -11.55
CA ARG A 128 -5.93 -5.71 -12.37
C ARG A 128 -7.11 -6.40 -11.67
N ARG A 129 -6.99 -6.77 -10.38
CA ARG A 129 -8.10 -7.41 -9.65
C ARG A 129 -9.32 -6.47 -9.66
N PRO A 130 -10.54 -6.96 -9.95
CA PRO A 130 -11.75 -6.15 -9.89
C PRO A 130 -11.88 -5.46 -8.54
N PHE A 131 -12.16 -4.15 -8.56
CA PHE A 131 -12.20 -3.37 -7.34
C PHE A 131 -13.32 -2.35 -7.38
N ARG A 132 -14.16 -2.40 -6.36
CA ARG A 132 -15.22 -1.42 -6.14
C ARG A 132 -15.15 -0.97 -4.68
N ILE A 133 -15.17 0.34 -4.49
CA ILE A 133 -15.25 0.92 -3.15
C ILE A 133 -16.70 0.75 -2.67
N SER A 134 -16.95 -0.31 -1.92
CA SER A 134 -18.20 -0.50 -1.17
C SER A 134 -18.00 -0.12 0.29
N LYS A 135 -18.97 0.57 0.88
CA LYS A 135 -18.94 1.01 2.30
C LYS A 135 -17.68 1.83 2.62
N PRO A 136 -17.55 3.07 2.09
CA PRO A 136 -16.39 3.92 2.36
C PRO A 136 -15.99 4.06 3.84
N PRO A 137 -16.94 4.18 4.80
CA PRO A 137 -16.58 4.25 6.22
C PRO A 137 -15.83 3.02 6.74
N LEU A 138 -16.10 1.82 6.19
CA LEU A 138 -15.39 0.61 6.59
C LEU A 138 -13.95 0.61 6.10
N TRP A 139 -13.70 1.11 4.89
CA TRP A 139 -12.33 1.29 4.38
C TRP A 139 -11.56 2.31 5.20
N ALA A 140 -12.17 3.47 5.44
CA ALA A 140 -11.59 4.53 6.26
C ALA A 140 -11.24 4.01 7.67
N ALA A 141 -12.17 3.34 8.33
CA ALA A 141 -11.96 2.73 9.65
C ALA A 141 -10.81 1.72 9.64
N GLY A 142 -10.73 0.86 8.61
CA GLY A 142 -9.68 -0.14 8.50
C GLY A 142 -8.29 0.46 8.33
N LEU A 143 -8.17 1.49 7.48
CA LEU A 143 -6.92 2.22 7.28
C LEU A 143 -6.50 2.96 8.56
N THR A 144 -7.45 3.62 9.22
CA THR A 144 -7.22 4.31 10.49
C THR A 144 -6.78 3.33 11.60
N LEU A 145 -7.45 2.19 11.73
CA LEU A 145 -7.07 1.15 12.69
C LEU A 145 -5.66 0.61 12.40
N ALA A 146 -5.31 0.42 11.13
CA ALA A 146 -3.97 -0.02 10.75
C ALA A 146 -2.91 0.99 11.19
N ILE A 147 -3.12 2.28 10.95
CA ILE A 147 -2.18 3.32 11.38
C ILE A 147 -2.06 3.39 12.91
N ILE A 148 -3.18 3.30 13.64
CA ILE A 148 -3.21 3.25 15.11
C ILE A 148 -2.35 2.09 15.62
N LYS A 149 -2.56 0.88 15.07
CA LYS A 149 -1.84 -0.34 15.48
C LYS A 149 -0.36 -0.29 15.10
N ILE A 150 -0.01 0.21 13.92
CA ILE A 150 1.38 0.36 13.46
C ILE A 150 2.15 1.33 14.36
N ASN A 151 1.50 2.38 14.85
CA ASN A 151 2.11 3.46 15.63
C ASN A 151 1.88 3.33 17.15
N PHE A 152 1.32 2.21 17.62
CA PHE A 152 1.03 1.93 19.04
C PHE A 152 0.21 3.03 19.73
N VAL A 153 -0.73 3.63 19.00
CA VAL A 153 -1.63 4.64 19.56
C VAL A 153 -2.68 3.95 20.44
N GLU A 154 -2.90 4.45 21.66
CA GLU A 154 -3.85 3.89 22.63
C GLU A 154 -5.31 4.24 22.29
N ILE A 155 -5.80 3.73 21.17
CA ILE A 155 -7.19 3.83 20.73
C ILE A 155 -7.68 2.42 20.37
N SER A 156 -8.77 1.98 21.00
CA SER A 156 -9.30 0.64 20.79
C SER A 156 -10.04 0.50 19.46
N ARG A 157 -10.15 -0.74 18.96
CA ARG A 157 -10.99 -1.06 17.79
C ARG A 157 -12.45 -0.64 17.99
N GLN A 158 -12.96 -0.67 19.22
CA GLN A 158 -14.34 -0.27 19.54
C GLN A 158 -14.53 1.24 19.33
N GLU A 159 -13.57 2.05 19.77
CA GLU A 159 -13.59 3.50 19.57
C GLU A 159 -13.51 3.87 18.09
N VAL A 160 -12.61 3.22 17.34
CA VAL A 160 -12.54 3.39 15.87
C VAL A 160 -13.87 3.00 15.22
N ALA A 161 -14.42 1.83 15.57
CA ALA A 161 -15.68 1.36 15.01
C ALA A 161 -16.84 2.34 15.28
N ALA A 162 -16.88 2.94 16.48
CA ALA A 162 -17.89 3.91 16.86
C ALA A 162 -17.79 5.21 16.03
N VAL A 163 -16.60 5.80 15.91
CA VAL A 163 -16.37 7.03 15.12
C VAL A 163 -16.79 6.84 13.66
N PHE A 164 -16.43 5.71 13.06
CA PHE A 164 -16.76 5.43 11.66
C PHE A 164 -18.15 4.80 11.46
N GLN A 165 -18.91 4.58 12.54
CA GLN A 165 -20.24 3.97 12.52
C GLN A 165 -20.27 2.60 11.80
N VAL A 166 -19.28 1.76 12.06
CA VAL A 166 -19.15 0.41 11.50
C VAL A 166 -19.17 -0.65 12.60
N SER A 167 -19.43 -1.91 12.25
CA SER A 167 -19.35 -2.98 13.25
C SER A 167 -17.89 -3.32 13.58
N PRO A 168 -17.53 -3.56 14.86
CA PRO A 168 -16.18 -3.99 15.25
C PRO A 168 -15.73 -5.27 14.54
N ARG A 169 -16.67 -6.19 14.27
CA ARG A 169 -16.41 -7.43 13.53
C ARG A 169 -15.99 -7.15 12.09
N SER A 170 -16.78 -6.37 11.35
CA SER A 170 -16.43 -6.01 9.96
C SER A 170 -15.13 -5.22 9.89
N LEU A 171 -14.86 -4.37 10.90
CA LEU A 171 -13.61 -3.64 11.00
C LEU A 171 -12.42 -4.58 11.20
N LYS A 172 -12.53 -5.59 12.09
CA LYS A 172 -11.51 -6.63 12.25
C LYS A 172 -11.21 -7.34 10.92
N ASP A 173 -12.25 -7.77 10.21
CA ASP A 173 -12.09 -8.47 8.92
C ASP A 173 -11.44 -7.56 7.86
N LYS A 174 -11.82 -6.28 7.83
CA LYS A 174 -11.23 -5.29 6.93
C LYS A 174 -9.76 -5.05 7.24
N PHE A 175 -9.42 -4.88 8.51
CA PHE A 175 -8.05 -4.69 8.96
C PHE A 175 -7.18 -5.90 8.61
N LYS A 176 -7.65 -7.12 8.88
CA LYS A 176 -6.94 -8.35 8.48
C LYS A 176 -6.69 -8.40 6.97
N ALA A 177 -7.68 -8.05 6.15
CA ALA A 177 -7.51 -8.03 4.70
C ALA A 177 -6.49 -6.98 4.23
N LEU A 178 -6.38 -5.83 4.92
CA LEU A 178 -5.33 -4.83 4.65
C LEU A 178 -3.95 -5.38 5.01
N VAL A 179 -3.81 -5.99 6.19
CA VAL A 179 -2.58 -6.63 6.65
C VAL A 179 -2.11 -7.69 5.64
N GLU A 180 -2.99 -8.59 5.22
CA GLU A 180 -2.64 -9.63 4.24
C GLU A 180 -2.31 -9.07 2.85
N THR A 181 -3.00 -8.02 2.41
CA THR A 181 -2.81 -7.48 1.06
C THR A 181 -1.53 -6.67 0.93
N LEU A 182 -1.20 -5.88 1.96
CA LEU A 182 -0.07 -4.97 1.98
C LEU A 182 1.13 -5.54 2.75
N ASP A 183 0.97 -6.72 3.34
CA ASP A 183 1.97 -7.36 4.19
C ASP A 183 2.42 -6.38 5.30
N LEU A 184 1.42 -5.86 6.02
CA LEU A 184 1.63 -4.87 7.09
C LEU A 184 2.16 -5.56 8.34
N MET A 185 3.08 -4.89 9.02
CA MET A 185 3.63 -5.34 10.30
C MET A 185 3.52 -4.25 11.36
N PRO A 186 3.57 -4.57 12.66
CA PRO A 186 3.75 -3.55 13.68
C PRO A 186 5.04 -2.75 13.41
N ALA A 187 5.01 -1.44 13.63
CA ALA A 187 6.11 -0.52 13.33
C ALA A 187 6.61 -0.57 11.86
N ASP A 188 5.72 -0.89 10.91
CA ASP A 188 6.02 -0.87 9.48
C ASP A 188 6.64 0.47 9.04
N TYR A 189 7.87 0.42 8.50
CA TYR A 189 8.64 1.61 8.10
C TYR A 189 7.91 2.51 7.10
N ARG A 190 6.99 1.97 6.29
CA ARG A 190 6.21 2.79 5.34
C ARG A 190 5.29 3.77 6.06
N TYR A 191 4.78 3.38 7.23
CA TYR A 191 3.62 4.01 7.89
C TYR A 191 3.87 4.43 9.34
N PHE A 192 4.99 4.01 9.92
CA PHE A 192 5.43 4.47 11.23
C PHE A 192 5.83 5.94 11.18
N THR A 193 5.45 6.70 12.20
CA THR A 193 5.71 8.15 12.30
C THR A 193 6.42 8.54 13.59
N GLY A 194 6.79 7.59 14.45
CA GLY A 194 7.60 7.88 15.62
C GLY A 194 9.05 8.23 15.24
N GLU A 195 9.75 8.93 16.13
CA GLU A 195 11.15 9.35 15.89
C GLU A 195 12.12 8.16 15.84
N GLU A 196 11.93 7.17 16.71
CA GLU A 196 12.72 5.94 16.76
C GLU A 196 11.83 4.75 16.42
N ASN A 197 12.15 4.01 15.34
CA ASN A 197 11.43 2.79 15.04
C ASN A 197 11.88 1.69 16.03
N PRO A 198 10.95 1.06 16.77
CA PRO A 198 11.28 -0.01 17.71
C PRO A 198 12.09 -1.16 17.09
N LEU A 199 11.94 -1.39 15.78
CA LEU A 199 12.63 -2.46 15.04
C LEU A 199 14.12 -2.15 14.77
N ASP A 200 14.57 -0.90 14.94
CA ASP A 200 15.99 -0.53 14.77
C ASP A 200 16.89 -1.12 15.87
N LYS A 201 16.29 -1.59 16.98
CA LYS A 201 17.02 -2.17 18.12
C LYS A 201 17.35 -3.64 17.84
N LEU A 202 18.44 -3.85 17.08
CA LEU A 202 18.90 -5.13 16.52
C LEU A 202 19.02 -6.33 17.48
N VAL A 203 19.19 -6.10 18.79
CA VAL A 203 19.44 -7.19 19.76
C VAL A 203 18.15 -7.80 20.31
N GLU A 204 17.03 -7.08 20.24
CA GLU A 204 15.73 -7.53 20.79
C GLU A 204 14.61 -7.55 19.75
N ALA A 205 14.88 -7.10 18.51
CA ALA A 205 13.87 -6.92 17.47
C ALA A 205 13.06 -8.19 17.16
N ALA A 206 13.66 -9.39 17.19
CA ALA A 206 12.94 -10.63 16.89
C ALA A 206 11.92 -11.01 17.98
N GLU A 207 12.31 -11.00 19.26
CA GLU A 207 11.39 -11.28 20.38
C GLU A 207 10.35 -10.17 20.55
N LEU A 208 10.75 -8.92 20.28
CA LEU A 208 9.87 -7.77 20.28
C LEU A 208 8.82 -7.90 19.18
N LEU A 209 9.24 -8.26 17.97
CA LEU A 209 8.34 -8.51 16.83
C LEU A 209 7.37 -9.64 17.14
N GLU A 210 7.82 -10.78 17.66
CA GLU A 210 6.91 -11.89 18.03
C GLU A 210 5.86 -11.46 19.07
N LYS A 211 6.24 -10.63 20.04
CA LYS A 211 5.28 -10.07 21.02
C LYS A 211 4.30 -9.11 20.35
N MET A 212 4.78 -8.25 19.46
CA MET A 212 3.95 -7.27 18.76
C MET A 212 2.99 -7.95 17.77
N ASP A 213 3.45 -8.95 17.02
CA ASP A 213 2.66 -9.68 16.03
C ASP A 213 1.46 -10.38 16.65
N ARG A 214 1.64 -11.00 17.83
CA ARG A 214 0.53 -11.58 18.59
C ARG A 214 -0.56 -10.56 18.88
N ASN A 215 -0.17 -9.35 19.26
CA ASN A 215 -1.11 -8.28 19.61
C ASN A 215 -1.62 -7.48 18.39
N PHE A 216 -0.94 -7.57 17.24
CA PHE A 216 -1.20 -6.73 16.08
C PHE A 216 -2.57 -7.05 15.46
N LEU A 217 -2.92 -8.33 15.37
CA LEU A 217 -4.22 -8.81 14.86
C LEU A 217 -5.30 -8.93 15.95
N GLU A 218 -4.90 -8.80 17.21
CA GLU A 218 -5.77 -8.86 18.38
C GLU A 218 -6.20 -7.44 18.82
N ASP A 219 -7.15 -7.37 19.76
CA ASP A 219 -7.63 -6.08 20.29
C ASP A 219 -6.65 -5.48 21.28
#